data_AF-A0A059Y3I9-F1
#
_entry.id   AF-A0A059Y3I9-F1
#
_cell.length_a   1.000
_cell.length_b   1.000
_cell.length_c   1.000
_cell.angle_alpha   90.00
_cell.angle_beta   90.00
_cell.angle_gamma   90.00
#
_symmetry.space_group_name_H-M   'P 1'
#
loop_
_entity.id
_entity.type
_entity.pdbx_description
1 polymer ?
#
loop_
_entity_poly.entity_id
_entity_poly.type
_entity_poly.pdbx_seq_one_letter_code
_entity_poly.pdbx_strand_id
1 'polypeptide(L)'
;MQLDLNIEKYRLHFATRSFINEKSNSAKAKGYIDLYVYVLDEIMYVAYWKINFEYLSIDQFTTPTWFTNNCSNFKLRNSLFSKLNLKQVPRPNQSANLLYELNESELSIVNSWFNSDAYKSTLKNVISIIKGNNAGGSFANPKAAEMICTNLSESNEIYKENLIMFLDNITFKNSSINDVNELNVDIYDSKISKSKTDINLFIHLVKNNQKFRSYAFLLDLTANSDSLQNDRKAHFEKRSNYIKSLINETATKSRAMSLVNSIIKSRRAKASKMSINVFEKDCYTYENAHIYDVQAIKQRLSKIIANSFNDINKTAEMIIKSKQCQNALDSINDENNLINLPKQVHDWFDKNKFTYDQDGNIFLLDNELKINELYEFDKCTKIPNIYLNEKRKEYIALRNQFRKNNIYMILTKEF
;
A
#
# COMPACT_ATOMS: atom_id res chain seq x y z
N MET A 1 0.45 -16.07 6.01
CA MET A 1 0.52 -14.64 5.64
C MET A 1 1.75 -14.44 4.77
N GLN A 2 1.61 -13.94 3.55
CA GLN A 2 2.73 -13.68 2.66
C GLN A 2 3.33 -12.32 3.05
N LEU A 3 4.63 -12.26 3.27
CA LEU A 3 5.29 -11.00 3.57
C LEU A 3 5.41 -10.16 2.32
N ASP A 4 5.17 -8.87 2.46
CA ASP A 4 5.51 -7.93 1.40
C ASP A 4 7.02 -7.69 1.42
N LEU A 5 7.70 -8.07 0.33
CA LEU A 5 9.14 -7.93 0.15
C LEU A 5 9.57 -6.46 -0.06
N ASN A 6 8.62 -5.54 -0.21
CA ASN A 6 8.88 -4.11 -0.40
C ASN A 6 8.88 -3.32 0.91
N ILE A 7 8.85 -4.00 2.06
CA ILE A 7 8.98 -3.36 3.37
C ILE A 7 10.45 -3.36 3.80
N GLU A 8 10.98 -2.16 4.02
CA GLU A 8 12.31 -1.92 4.56
C GLU A 8 12.21 -1.38 6.00
N LYS A 9 13.23 -1.69 6.82
CA LYS A 9 13.30 -1.25 8.21
C LYS A 9 14.39 -0.19 8.39
N TYR A 10 14.02 0.93 9.01
CA TYR A 10 14.93 2.01 9.37
C TYR A 10 14.87 2.33 10.86
N ARG A 11 15.96 2.82 11.45
CA ARG A 11 16.02 3.19 12.87
C ARG A 11 16.41 4.64 13.10
N LEU A 12 15.59 5.35 13.86
CA LEU A 12 15.80 6.71 14.32
C LEU A 12 16.00 6.71 15.83
N HIS A 13 17.10 7.28 16.32
CA HIS A 13 17.30 7.54 17.75
C HIS A 13 16.76 8.92 18.10
N PHE A 14 16.07 9.01 19.23
CA PHE A 14 15.48 10.26 19.68
C PHE A 14 15.80 10.55 21.15
N ALA A 15 15.75 11.83 21.49
CA ALA A 15 15.70 12.31 22.85
C ALA A 15 14.72 13.47 22.96
N THR A 16 14.19 13.72 24.15
CA THR A 16 13.47 14.96 24.39
C THR A 16 14.45 16.11 24.54
N ARG A 17 14.06 17.33 24.15
CA ARG A 17 14.88 18.53 24.36
C ARG A 17 15.26 18.73 25.84
N SER A 18 14.34 18.40 26.74
CA SER A 18 14.54 18.39 28.19
C SER A 18 15.55 17.35 28.68
N PHE A 19 15.76 16.25 27.95
CA PHE A 19 16.78 15.26 28.29
C PHE A 19 18.19 15.81 28.01
N ILE A 20 18.34 16.59 26.94
CA ILE A 20 19.63 17.17 26.54
C ILE A 20 19.97 18.43 27.35
N ASN A 21 18.95 19.15 27.84
CA ASN A 21 19.16 20.29 28.73
C ASN A 21 19.12 19.85 30.19
N GLU A 22 20.29 19.71 30.82
CA GLU A 22 20.44 19.31 32.23
C GLU A 22 19.64 20.19 33.20
N LYS A 23 19.49 21.48 32.91
CA LYS A 23 18.74 22.45 33.72
C LYS A 23 17.22 22.33 33.55
N SER A 24 16.74 21.52 32.62
CA SER A 24 15.30 21.36 32.38
C SER A 24 14.65 20.51 33.47
N ASN A 25 13.54 21.02 34.00
CA ASN A 25 12.67 20.36 34.98
C ASN A 25 11.40 19.74 34.34
N SER A 26 11.37 19.61 33.01
CA SER A 26 10.26 19.00 32.27
C SER A 26 10.50 17.51 32.06
N ALA A 27 9.45 16.75 31.77
CA ALA A 27 9.54 15.32 31.50
C ALA A 27 10.58 14.99 30.42
N LYS A 28 11.32 13.90 30.63
CA LYS A 28 12.54 13.54 29.89
C LYS A 28 12.38 12.16 29.26
N ALA A 29 12.83 11.97 28.03
CA ALA A 29 12.84 10.65 27.41
C ALA A 29 14.00 10.50 26.42
N LYS A 30 14.48 9.27 26.23
CA LYS A 30 15.36 8.88 25.11
C LYS A 30 15.10 7.44 24.69
N GLY A 31 15.45 7.12 23.46
CA GLY A 31 15.36 5.77 22.92
C GLY A 31 15.42 5.76 21.40
N TYR A 32 14.73 4.81 20.78
CA TYR A 32 14.70 4.68 19.32
C TYR A 32 13.30 4.35 18.80
N ILE A 33 13.07 4.71 17.54
CA ILE A 33 11.90 4.38 16.75
C ILE A 33 12.36 3.54 15.57
N ASP A 34 11.82 2.33 15.46
CA ASP A 34 11.93 1.50 14.28
C ASP A 34 10.79 1.85 13.32
N LEU A 35 11.12 2.18 12.08
CA LEU A 35 10.20 2.52 11.00
C LEU A 35 10.13 1.36 10.02
N TYR A 36 8.92 0.90 9.70
CA TYR A 36 8.65 -0.08 8.66
C TYR A 36 8.09 0.66 7.46
N VAL A 37 8.92 0.84 6.45
CA VAL A 37 8.65 1.70 5.30
C VAL A 37 8.34 0.83 4.10
N TYR A 38 7.18 1.04 3.49
CA TYR A 38 6.86 0.46 2.20
C TYR A 38 7.52 1.28 1.09
N VAL A 39 8.24 0.62 0.20
CA VAL A 39 9.00 1.22 -0.90
C VAL A 39 8.69 0.46 -2.19
N LEU A 40 7.65 0.88 -2.93
CA LEU A 40 7.35 0.33 -4.25
C LEU A 40 7.00 1.45 -5.23
N ASP A 41 7.57 1.37 -6.44
CA ASP A 41 7.35 2.34 -7.52
C ASP A 41 7.59 3.79 -7.07
N GLU A 42 6.61 4.68 -7.24
CA GLU A 42 6.66 6.11 -6.89
C GLU A 42 6.05 6.41 -5.51
N ILE A 43 5.67 5.37 -4.75
CA ILE A 43 5.01 5.52 -3.46
C ILE A 43 5.91 5.03 -2.34
N MET A 44 5.98 5.85 -1.30
CA MET A 44 6.67 5.52 -0.07
C MET A 44 5.81 5.95 1.11
N TYR A 45 5.61 5.08 2.08
CA TYR A 45 4.90 5.42 3.31
C TYR A 45 5.41 4.60 4.49
N VAL A 46 5.27 5.15 5.70
CA VAL A 46 5.54 4.41 6.93
C VAL A 46 4.30 3.58 7.23
N ALA A 47 4.41 2.27 6.98
CA ALA A 47 3.34 1.29 7.20
C ALA A 47 3.13 1.01 8.69
N TYR A 48 4.21 0.99 9.45
CA TYR A 48 4.18 0.84 10.91
C TYR A 48 5.40 1.50 11.53
N TRP A 49 5.31 1.85 12.80
CA TRP A 49 6.47 2.28 13.58
C TRP A 49 6.37 1.68 14.99
N LYS A 50 7.54 1.36 15.56
CA LYS A 50 7.68 0.78 16.90
C LYS A 50 8.61 1.67 17.72
N ILE A 51 8.12 2.25 18.81
CA ILE A 51 8.90 3.11 19.70
C ILE A 51 9.41 2.33 20.90
N ASN A 52 10.68 2.49 21.24
CA ASN A 52 11.28 1.88 22.42
C ASN A 52 11.98 2.97 23.22
N PHE A 53 11.53 3.19 24.45
CA PHE A 53 12.16 4.04 25.44
C PHE A 53 13.24 3.26 26.17
N GLU A 54 14.43 3.85 26.22
CA GLU A 54 15.56 3.40 27.05
C GLU A 54 15.60 4.16 28.38
N TYR A 55 14.97 5.34 28.43
CA TYR A 55 14.78 6.12 29.63
C TYR A 55 13.51 6.96 29.48
N LEU A 56 12.75 7.09 30.56
CA LEU A 56 11.55 7.90 30.59
C LEU A 56 11.26 8.42 32.00
N SER A 57 11.05 9.73 32.07
CA SER A 57 10.47 10.43 33.22
C SER A 57 9.21 11.14 32.77
N ILE A 58 8.06 10.71 33.28
CA ILE A 58 6.74 11.24 32.90
C ILE A 58 6.25 12.29 33.89
N ASP A 59 5.51 13.29 33.40
CA ASP A 59 4.96 14.35 34.24
C ASP A 59 3.54 14.04 34.69
N GLN A 60 3.30 13.73 35.96
CA GLN A 60 1.95 13.43 36.44
C GLN A 60 0.99 14.63 36.31
N PHE A 61 1.50 15.86 36.18
CA PHE A 61 0.66 17.02 35.93
C PHE A 61 0.13 17.09 34.50
N THR A 62 -1.17 17.32 34.38
CA THR A 62 -1.88 17.42 33.10
C THR A 62 -2.58 18.78 32.98
N THR A 63 -2.66 19.31 31.76
CA THR A 63 -3.37 20.55 31.45
C THR A 63 -4.80 20.51 32.02
N PRO A 64 -5.22 21.49 32.84
CA PRO A 64 -6.52 21.45 33.52
C PRO A 64 -7.72 21.27 32.60
N THR A 65 -7.72 21.89 31.42
CA THR A 65 -8.82 21.79 30.44
C THR A 65 -8.99 20.37 29.85
N TRP A 66 -8.01 19.49 30.01
CA TRP A 66 -8.14 18.09 29.57
C TRP A 66 -9.05 17.28 30.49
N PHE A 67 -9.10 17.61 31.79
CA PHE A 67 -10.00 16.97 32.74
C PHE A 67 -11.46 17.29 32.43
N THR A 68 -11.74 18.55 32.02
CA THR A 68 -13.09 18.97 31.66
C THR A 68 -13.51 18.48 30.29
N ASN A 69 -12.62 18.58 29.29
CA ASN A 69 -12.96 18.28 27.89
C ASN A 69 -12.83 16.79 27.54
N ASN A 70 -12.13 16.01 28.38
CA ASN A 70 -11.90 14.58 28.19
C ASN A 70 -11.40 14.23 26.78
N CYS A 71 -10.39 14.97 26.32
CA CYS A 71 -9.85 14.84 24.97
C CYS A 71 -9.18 13.48 24.74
N SER A 72 -8.90 13.13 23.48
CA SER A 72 -8.26 11.85 23.12
C SER A 72 -6.94 11.62 23.87
N ASN A 73 -6.09 12.65 23.97
CA ASN A 73 -4.81 12.56 24.69
C ASN A 73 -5.01 12.29 26.20
N PHE A 74 -6.04 12.87 26.82
CA PHE A 74 -6.36 12.61 28.23
C PHE A 74 -6.76 11.16 28.47
N LYS A 75 -7.60 10.60 27.59
CA LYS A 75 -8.03 9.19 27.65
C LYS A 75 -6.87 8.22 27.44
N LEU A 76 -6.02 8.49 26.44
CA LEU A 76 -4.81 7.71 26.18
C LEU A 76 -3.86 7.75 27.38
N ARG A 77 -3.62 8.94 27.95
CA ARG A 77 -2.80 9.09 29.15
C ARG A 77 -3.38 8.34 30.34
N ASN A 78 -4.69 8.37 30.57
CA ASN A 78 -5.35 7.62 31.64
C ASN A 78 -5.17 6.10 31.47
N SER A 79 -5.27 5.60 30.23
CA SER A 79 -5.03 4.19 29.92
C SER A 79 -3.60 3.78 30.29
N LEU A 80 -2.60 4.57 29.92
CA LEU A 80 -1.20 4.31 30.29
C LEU A 80 -0.99 4.41 31.82
N PHE A 81 -1.49 5.46 32.44
CA PHE A 81 -1.32 5.73 33.87
C PHE A 81 -1.93 4.63 34.73
N SER A 82 -3.07 4.07 34.31
CA SER A 82 -3.70 2.93 34.98
C SER A 82 -2.80 1.68 34.94
N LYS A 83 -2.02 1.46 33.88
CA LYS A 83 -1.06 0.36 33.77
C LYS A 83 0.17 0.56 34.65
N LEU A 84 0.53 1.80 34.92
CA LEU A 84 1.67 2.19 35.78
C LEU A 84 1.27 2.42 37.24
N ASN A 85 -0.01 2.26 37.60
CA ASN A 85 -0.54 2.64 38.92
C ASN A 85 -0.27 4.11 39.29
N LEU A 86 -0.26 5.00 38.29
CA LEU A 86 -0.09 6.45 38.46
C LEU A 86 -1.42 7.19 38.28
N LYS A 87 -1.46 8.47 38.68
CA LYS A 87 -2.63 9.33 38.53
C LYS A 87 -2.31 10.62 37.80
N GLN A 88 -3.21 11.03 36.91
CA GLN A 88 -3.14 12.38 36.32
C GLN A 88 -3.63 13.39 37.35
N VAL A 89 -2.84 14.44 37.58
CA VAL A 89 -3.16 15.51 38.54
C VAL A 89 -3.29 16.84 37.79
N PRO A 90 -4.26 17.73 38.10
CA PRO A 90 -4.35 19.04 37.46
C PRO A 90 -3.09 19.86 37.70
N ARG A 91 -2.53 20.42 36.63
CA ARG A 91 -1.33 21.24 36.73
C ARG A 91 -1.63 22.56 37.47
N PRO A 92 -0.90 22.91 38.53
CA PRO A 92 -1.15 24.15 39.29
C PRO A 92 -0.89 25.43 38.49
N ASN A 93 0.18 25.45 37.69
CA ASN A 93 0.56 26.57 36.81
C ASN A 93 1.41 26.06 35.63
N GLN A 94 1.69 26.91 34.63
CA GLN A 94 2.35 26.48 33.40
C GLN A 94 3.77 25.91 33.58
N SER A 95 4.49 26.27 34.64
CA SER A 95 5.89 25.87 34.86
C SER A 95 6.07 24.73 35.88
N ALA A 96 5.02 24.39 36.63
CA ALA A 96 5.03 23.30 37.61
C ALA A 96 5.06 21.94 36.89
N ASN A 97 5.96 21.05 37.29
CA ASN A 97 6.06 19.66 36.80
C ASN A 97 6.08 18.72 38.01
N LEU A 98 5.47 17.54 37.88
CA LEU A 98 5.53 16.46 38.88
C LEU A 98 6.10 15.22 38.20
N LEU A 99 7.43 15.14 38.17
CA LEU A 99 8.13 14.10 37.43
C LEU A 99 8.17 12.79 38.22
N TYR A 100 7.90 11.69 37.51
CA TYR A 100 8.07 10.33 37.99
C TYR A 100 8.97 9.59 37.01
N GLU A 101 10.17 9.23 37.46
CA GLU A 101 11.12 8.44 36.68
C GLU A 101 10.76 6.96 36.74
N LEU A 102 10.69 6.33 35.57
CA LEU A 102 10.29 4.94 35.44
C LEU A 102 11.48 4.01 35.64
N ASN A 103 11.26 2.93 36.39
CA ASN A 103 12.20 1.82 36.46
C ASN A 103 12.09 0.89 35.22
N GLU A 104 12.96 -0.12 35.12
CA GLU A 104 13.00 -1.05 33.97
C GLU A 104 11.68 -1.81 33.74
N SER A 105 11.02 -2.24 34.81
CA SER A 105 9.73 -2.93 34.72
C SER A 105 8.64 -2.01 34.18
N GLU A 106 8.60 -0.77 34.65
CA GLU A 106 7.67 0.25 34.19
C GLU A 106 7.96 0.69 32.74
N LEU A 107 9.23 0.80 32.36
CA LEU A 107 9.64 1.05 30.98
C LEU A 107 9.15 -0.06 30.04
N SER A 108 9.23 -1.33 30.47
CA SER A 108 8.71 -2.46 29.70
C SER A 108 7.20 -2.35 29.48
N ILE A 109 6.45 -1.95 30.51
CA ILE A 109 4.99 -1.68 30.42
C ILE A 109 4.71 -0.55 29.43
N VAL A 110 5.45 0.56 29.51
CA VAL A 110 5.30 1.70 28.59
C VAL A 110 5.59 1.30 27.15
N ASN A 111 6.70 0.60 26.91
CA ASN A 111 7.10 0.13 25.58
C ASN A 111 6.05 -0.80 24.99
N SER A 112 5.53 -1.74 25.79
CA SER A 112 4.43 -2.61 25.36
C SER A 112 3.18 -1.81 25.02
N TRP A 113 2.79 -0.85 25.87
CA TRP A 113 1.59 -0.05 25.68
C TRP A 113 1.62 0.80 24.41
N PHE A 114 2.71 1.54 24.16
CA PHE A 114 2.85 2.39 22.97
C PHE A 114 2.87 1.60 21.66
N ASN A 115 3.29 0.34 21.69
CA ASN A 115 3.35 -0.55 20.52
C ASN A 115 2.15 -1.50 20.44
N SER A 116 1.12 -1.28 21.25
CA SER A 116 -0.11 -2.06 21.23
C SER A 116 -1.25 -1.31 20.53
N ASP A 117 -2.36 -2.01 20.35
CA ASP A 117 -3.64 -1.44 19.92
C ASP A 117 -4.15 -0.28 20.79
N ALA A 118 -3.63 -0.10 22.01
CA ALA A 118 -4.05 1.01 22.86
C ALA A 118 -3.62 2.38 22.28
N TYR A 119 -2.47 2.47 21.60
CA TYR A 119 -1.92 3.74 21.11
C TYR A 119 -2.08 3.90 19.59
N LYS A 120 -3.21 4.47 19.16
CA LYS A 120 -3.52 4.74 17.73
C LYS A 120 -3.32 6.20 17.32
N SER A 121 -2.28 6.86 17.84
CA SER A 121 -2.00 8.29 17.60
C SER A 121 -0.67 8.52 16.87
N THR A 122 -0.26 9.77 16.65
CA THR A 122 0.96 10.13 15.89
C THR A 122 2.23 10.04 16.74
N LEU A 123 3.41 10.07 16.12
CA LEU A 123 4.70 10.15 16.85
C LEU A 123 4.78 11.46 17.64
N LYS A 124 4.31 12.58 17.07
CA LYS A 124 4.25 13.85 17.80
C LYS A 124 3.44 13.76 19.09
N ASN A 125 2.33 13.01 19.09
CA ASN A 125 1.46 12.88 20.26
C ASN A 125 2.06 12.05 21.40
N VAL A 126 3.17 11.33 21.17
CA VAL A 126 3.89 10.62 22.24
C VAL A 126 4.31 11.61 23.33
N ILE A 127 4.76 12.81 22.93
CA ILE A 127 5.14 13.86 23.86
C ILE A 127 3.95 14.33 24.69
N SER A 128 2.78 14.47 24.08
CA SER A 128 1.55 14.82 24.79
C SER A 128 1.20 13.80 25.88
N ILE A 129 1.43 12.51 25.62
CA ILE A 129 1.22 11.41 26.58
C ILE A 129 2.31 11.36 27.66
N ILE A 130 3.49 11.92 27.44
CA ILE A 130 4.58 11.94 28.43
C ILE A 130 4.50 13.18 29.32
N LYS A 131 4.23 14.35 28.72
CA LYS A 131 4.27 15.67 29.39
C LYS A 131 2.93 16.18 29.92
N GLY A 132 1.81 15.74 29.37
CA GLY A 132 0.48 16.12 29.87
C GLY A 132 0.03 17.50 29.38
N ASN A 133 0.65 17.98 28.30
CA ASN A 133 0.29 19.18 27.56
C ASN A 133 0.36 18.87 26.05
N ASN A 134 -0.11 19.77 25.19
CA ASN A 134 0.03 19.56 23.75
C ASN A 134 1.51 19.68 23.34
N ALA A 135 2.00 18.73 22.55
CA ALA A 135 3.36 18.75 22.03
C ALA A 135 3.69 20.07 21.30
N GLY A 136 4.79 20.71 21.73
CA GLY A 136 5.35 21.90 21.10
C GLY A 136 5.95 21.65 19.71
N GLY A 137 6.45 22.71 19.08
CA GLY A 137 7.11 22.64 17.77
C GLY A 137 6.15 22.79 16.58
N SER A 138 6.51 23.72 15.69
CA SER A 138 5.82 23.98 14.42
C SER A 138 6.83 24.49 13.39
N PHE A 139 6.42 24.62 12.12
CA PHE A 139 7.27 25.27 11.10
C PHE A 139 7.69 26.69 11.48
N ALA A 140 6.83 27.41 12.21
CA ALA A 140 7.11 28.77 12.66
C ALA A 140 8.08 28.82 13.86
N ASN A 141 8.20 27.70 14.60
CA ASN A 141 9.12 27.60 15.73
C ASN A 141 9.68 26.17 15.84
N PRO A 142 10.62 25.77 14.95
CA PRO A 142 11.21 24.43 14.96
C PRO A 142 12.01 24.18 16.24
N LYS A 143 12.60 25.25 16.79
CA LYS A 143 13.28 25.25 18.10
C LYS A 143 12.33 25.02 19.29
N ALA A 144 11.03 24.88 19.07
CA ALA A 144 10.11 24.42 20.11
C ALA A 144 9.81 22.91 20.02
N ALA A 145 10.39 22.19 19.05
CA ALA A 145 10.19 20.74 18.94
C ALA A 145 10.69 20.02 20.19
N GLU A 146 9.86 19.16 20.74
CA GLU A 146 10.12 18.52 22.02
C GLU A 146 10.81 17.17 21.90
N MET A 147 10.56 16.42 20.81
CA MET A 147 11.28 15.22 20.42
C MET A 147 12.27 15.59 19.31
N ILE A 148 13.55 15.26 19.48
CA ILE A 148 14.58 15.54 18.48
C ILE A 148 15.35 14.29 18.13
N CYS A 149 15.83 14.23 16.89
CA CYS A 149 16.64 13.12 16.38
C CYS A 149 18.08 13.27 16.87
N THR A 150 18.74 12.16 17.19
CA THR A 150 20.08 12.18 17.83
C THR A 150 21.16 11.43 17.06
N ASN A 151 20.79 10.69 16.00
CA ASN A 151 21.72 9.91 15.17
C ASN A 151 21.76 10.42 13.72
N LEU A 152 21.64 11.73 13.47
CA LEU A 152 21.75 12.28 12.13
C LEU A 152 23.21 12.56 11.78
N SER A 153 23.58 12.37 10.51
CA SER A 153 24.86 12.84 9.99
C SER A 153 24.89 14.37 9.94
N GLU A 154 26.09 14.95 9.87
CA GLU A 154 26.28 16.41 9.78
C GLU A 154 25.44 17.05 8.65
N SER A 155 25.40 16.41 7.48
CA SER A 155 24.61 16.86 6.32
C SER A 155 23.09 16.84 6.54
N ASN A 156 22.61 16.09 7.54
CA ASN A 156 21.20 15.85 7.82
C ASN A 156 20.73 16.53 9.13
N GLU A 157 21.62 17.11 9.93
CA GLU A 157 21.28 17.80 11.19
C GLU A 157 20.22 18.89 11.02
N ILE A 158 20.11 19.48 9.82
CA ILE A 158 19.06 20.45 9.48
C ILE A 158 17.64 19.91 9.72
N TYR A 159 17.43 18.59 9.69
CA TYR A 159 16.11 17.95 9.88
C TYR A 159 15.81 17.57 11.34
N LYS A 160 16.81 17.69 12.24
CA LYS A 160 16.79 17.18 13.62
C LYS A 160 15.53 17.47 14.42
N GLU A 161 15.01 18.68 14.30
CA GLU A 161 13.88 19.17 15.09
C GLU A 161 12.52 18.83 14.48
N ASN A 162 12.44 18.61 13.15
CA ASN A 162 11.16 18.47 12.45
C ASN A 162 11.01 17.16 11.66
N LEU A 163 11.98 16.25 11.67
CA LEU A 163 11.88 14.99 10.95
C LEU A 163 10.65 14.17 11.39
N ILE A 164 10.28 14.22 12.67
CA ILE A 164 9.05 13.60 13.17
C ILE A 164 7.80 14.13 12.46
N MET A 165 7.76 15.42 12.11
CA MET A 165 6.65 16.00 11.35
C MET A 165 6.57 15.43 9.94
N PHE A 166 7.71 15.23 9.27
CA PHE A 166 7.75 14.55 7.97
C PHE A 166 7.22 13.12 8.09
N LEU A 167 7.75 12.35 9.05
CA LEU A 167 7.35 10.96 9.29
C LEU A 167 5.84 10.84 9.58
N ASP A 168 5.27 11.70 10.43
CA ASP A 168 3.83 11.70 10.72
C ASP A 168 2.96 11.95 9.48
N ASN A 169 3.48 12.67 8.47
CA ASN A 169 2.74 12.97 7.23
C ASN A 169 2.77 11.86 6.20
N ILE A 170 3.79 11.02 6.23
CA ILE A 170 3.91 9.83 5.39
C ILE A 170 3.54 8.55 6.14
N THR A 171 3.20 8.65 7.43
CA THR A 171 2.67 7.53 8.21
C THR A 171 1.22 7.31 7.83
N PHE A 172 0.93 6.11 7.37
CA PHE A 172 -0.39 5.77 6.88
C PHE A 172 -1.06 4.78 7.83
N LYS A 173 -2.07 5.25 8.59
CA LYS A 173 -2.88 4.44 9.49
C LYS A 173 -4.26 4.22 8.86
N ASN A 174 -4.36 3.39 7.83
CA ASN A 174 -5.65 2.96 7.28
C ASN A 174 -5.84 1.48 7.60
N SER A 175 -6.93 1.15 8.29
CA SER A 175 -7.31 -0.22 8.69
C SER A 175 -7.45 -1.20 7.52
N SER A 176 -7.56 -0.70 6.29
CA SER A 176 -7.62 -1.52 5.09
C SER A 176 -6.24 -1.89 4.50
N ILE A 177 -5.14 -1.36 5.03
CA ILE A 177 -3.78 -1.56 4.49
C ILE A 177 -2.83 -1.73 5.67
N ASN A 178 -3.07 -2.78 6.46
CA ASN A 178 -2.23 -3.15 7.58
C ASN A 178 -1.22 -4.20 7.14
N ASP A 179 -0.34 -3.83 6.19
CA ASP A 179 0.75 -4.72 5.75
C ASP A 179 1.63 -5.12 6.95
N VAL A 180 1.89 -4.15 7.83
CA VAL A 180 2.56 -4.33 9.13
C VAL A 180 1.68 -3.78 10.25
N ASN A 181 1.55 -4.52 11.35
CA ASN A 181 0.79 -4.15 12.55
C ASN A 181 1.35 -4.86 13.80
N GLU A 182 0.82 -4.53 14.97
CA GLU A 182 1.21 -5.11 16.26
C GLU A 182 1.11 -6.64 16.33
N LEU A 183 0.25 -7.29 15.52
CA LEU A 183 0.10 -8.74 15.51
C LEU A 183 1.14 -9.45 14.64
N ASN A 184 1.79 -8.75 13.71
CA ASN A 184 2.70 -9.35 12.74
C ASN A 184 4.09 -8.71 12.66
N VAL A 185 4.34 -7.60 13.36
CA VAL A 185 5.60 -6.86 13.34
C VAL A 185 6.80 -7.73 13.73
N ASP A 186 6.62 -8.68 14.65
CA ASP A 186 7.69 -9.59 15.08
C ASP A 186 8.16 -10.54 13.95
N ILE A 187 7.27 -10.85 12.99
CA ILE A 187 7.62 -11.63 11.79
C ILE A 187 8.53 -10.80 10.88
N TYR A 188 8.27 -9.49 10.77
CA TYR A 188 9.13 -8.57 10.04
C TYR A 188 10.47 -8.36 10.77
N ASP A 189 10.47 -8.23 12.10
CA ASP A 189 11.68 -8.12 12.93
C ASP A 189 12.61 -9.32 12.74
N SER A 190 12.07 -10.55 12.73
CA SER A 190 12.87 -11.77 12.56
C SER A 190 13.48 -11.93 11.16
N LYS A 191 12.81 -11.42 10.12
CA LYS A 191 13.19 -11.64 8.71
C LYS A 191 13.94 -10.50 8.05
N ILE A 192 13.71 -9.25 8.48
CA ILE A 192 14.49 -8.07 8.02
C ILE A 192 15.83 -7.99 8.81
N SER A 193 16.28 -9.08 9.42
CA SER A 193 17.43 -9.18 10.32
C SER A 193 18.81 -8.88 9.70
N LYS A 194 18.89 -8.37 8.47
CA LYS A 194 20.15 -8.06 7.77
C LYS A 194 20.29 -6.61 7.29
N SER A 195 19.90 -5.64 8.11
CA SER A 195 20.65 -4.39 8.35
C SER A 195 19.79 -3.49 9.24
N LYS A 196 20.32 -3.06 10.38
CA LYS A 196 19.75 -1.88 11.05
C LYS A 196 20.09 -0.68 10.17
N THR A 197 19.21 -0.39 9.22
CA THR A 197 19.40 0.68 8.25
C THR A 197 19.21 2.00 8.99
N ASP A 198 20.30 2.75 9.10
CA ASP A 198 20.32 4.06 9.76
C ASP A 198 19.27 5.01 9.13
N ILE A 199 18.65 5.87 9.92
CA ILE A 199 17.73 6.92 9.43
C ILE A 199 18.38 7.79 8.35
N ASN A 200 19.70 7.96 8.38
CA ASN A 200 20.42 8.68 7.33
C ASN A 200 20.29 8.01 5.94
N LEU A 201 20.18 6.68 5.89
CA LEU A 201 19.95 5.94 4.65
C LEU A 201 18.53 6.15 4.12
N PHE A 202 17.55 6.25 5.02
CA PHE A 202 16.18 6.64 4.64
C PHE A 202 16.15 8.05 4.04
N ILE A 203 16.81 9.02 4.68
CA ILE A 203 16.92 10.39 4.17
C ILE A 203 17.62 10.39 2.80
N HIS A 204 18.69 9.61 2.65
CA HIS A 204 19.41 9.47 1.38
C HIS A 204 18.52 8.89 0.27
N LEU A 205 17.76 7.83 0.56
CA LEU A 205 16.79 7.24 -0.37
C LEU A 205 15.77 8.27 -0.83
N VAL A 206 15.20 9.03 0.09
CA VAL A 206 14.21 10.07 -0.21
C VAL A 206 14.78 11.15 -1.11
N LYS A 207 16.00 11.63 -0.82
CA LYS A 207 16.60 12.76 -1.54
C LYS A 207 17.15 12.40 -2.91
N ASN A 208 17.71 11.19 -3.07
CA ASN A 208 18.46 10.83 -4.28
C ASN A 208 17.68 9.94 -5.25
N ASN A 209 16.53 9.40 -4.84
CA ASN A 209 15.68 8.63 -5.74
C ASN A 209 14.69 9.55 -6.47
N GLN A 210 14.81 9.63 -7.80
CA GLN A 210 13.94 10.46 -8.63
C GLN A 210 12.44 10.15 -8.44
N LYS A 211 12.10 8.88 -8.15
CA LYS A 211 10.73 8.45 -7.87
C LYS A 211 10.13 9.13 -6.63
N PHE A 212 10.98 9.54 -5.68
CA PHE A 212 10.56 10.15 -4.42
C PHE A 212 10.74 11.67 -4.39
N ARG A 213 10.88 12.33 -5.55
CA ARG A 213 11.06 13.79 -5.63
C ARG A 213 10.02 14.60 -4.85
N SER A 214 8.74 14.17 -4.86
CA SER A 214 7.69 14.84 -4.08
C SER A 214 7.90 14.71 -2.57
N TYR A 215 8.43 13.58 -2.11
CA TYR A 215 8.79 13.34 -0.72
C TYR A 215 10.04 14.12 -0.32
N ALA A 216 11.05 14.19 -1.21
CA ALA A 216 12.23 15.03 -1.01
C ALA A 216 11.83 16.50 -0.79
N PHE A 217 10.92 17.02 -1.62
CA PHE A 217 10.41 18.38 -1.45
C PHE A 217 9.69 18.57 -0.11
N LEU A 218 8.88 17.59 0.32
CA LEU A 218 8.23 17.64 1.64
C LEU A 218 9.26 17.59 2.79
N LEU A 219 10.29 16.76 2.66
CA LEU A 219 11.38 16.64 3.64
C LEU A 219 12.18 17.94 3.73
N ASP A 220 12.53 18.56 2.61
CA ASP A 220 13.25 19.83 2.57
C ASP A 220 12.46 20.96 3.23
N LEU A 221 11.13 20.95 3.11
CA LEU A 221 10.26 21.84 3.87
C LEU A 221 10.27 21.59 5.37
N THR A 222 10.95 20.57 5.89
CA THR A 222 11.18 20.35 7.33
C THR A 222 12.56 20.81 7.81
N ALA A 223 13.48 21.16 6.91
CA ALA A 223 14.81 21.66 7.26
C ALA A 223 14.75 22.96 8.08
N ASN A 224 15.52 23.05 9.16
CA ASN A 224 15.65 24.27 9.94
C ASN A 224 16.66 25.23 9.28
N SER A 225 16.23 25.90 8.20
CA SER A 225 17.01 26.95 7.51
C SER A 225 16.24 28.27 7.48
N ASP A 226 16.95 29.38 7.71
CA ASP A 226 16.38 30.74 7.72
C ASP A 226 15.85 31.18 6.35
N SER A 227 16.24 30.50 5.27
CA SER A 227 15.92 30.81 3.88
C SER A 227 14.48 30.53 3.44
N LEU A 228 13.64 29.90 4.27
CA LEU A 228 12.32 29.39 3.89
C LEU A 228 11.15 29.94 4.75
N GLN A 229 11.21 31.19 5.23
CA GLN A 229 10.21 31.66 6.21
C GLN A 229 8.84 32.03 5.62
N ASN A 230 8.75 32.55 4.40
CA ASN A 230 7.47 32.93 3.80
C ASN A 230 6.81 31.72 3.10
N ASP A 231 5.52 31.48 3.37
CA ASP A 231 4.66 30.46 2.76
C ASP A 231 5.03 28.97 2.92
N ARG A 232 6.09 28.65 3.66
CA ARG A 232 6.53 27.27 3.93
C ARG A 232 5.43 26.36 4.49
N LYS A 233 4.59 26.88 5.38
CA LYS A 233 3.45 26.13 5.92
C LYS A 233 2.44 25.76 4.83
N ALA A 234 2.08 26.72 3.96
CA ALA A 234 1.15 26.48 2.87
C ALA A 234 1.70 25.47 1.85
N HIS A 235 3.00 25.58 1.50
CA HIS A 235 3.67 24.60 0.66
C HIS A 235 3.72 23.22 1.29
N PHE A 236 3.97 23.13 2.59
CA PHE A 236 3.99 21.85 3.32
C PHE A 236 2.61 21.22 3.35
N GLU A 237 1.55 21.97 3.66
CA GLU A 237 0.18 21.49 3.66
C GLU A 237 -0.24 21.00 2.27
N LYS A 238 0.03 21.79 1.22
CA LYS A 238 -0.25 21.42 -0.16
C LYS A 238 0.46 20.12 -0.56
N ARG A 239 1.76 20.00 -0.24
CA ARG A 239 2.55 18.81 -0.59
C ARG A 239 2.17 17.59 0.24
N SER A 240 1.88 17.77 1.52
CA SER A 240 1.38 16.71 2.41
C SER A 240 0.06 16.15 1.91
N ASN A 241 -0.89 17.01 1.53
CA ASN A 241 -2.18 16.57 0.98
C ASN A 241 -1.99 15.79 -0.33
N TYR A 242 -1.10 16.25 -1.21
CA TYR A 242 -0.76 15.53 -2.43
C TYR A 242 -0.19 14.13 -2.15
N ILE A 243 0.79 14.02 -1.24
CA ILE A 243 1.40 12.73 -0.87
C ILE A 243 0.37 11.79 -0.22
N LYS A 244 -0.46 12.30 0.70
CA LYS A 244 -1.54 11.52 1.31
C LYS A 244 -2.53 11.00 0.26
N SER A 245 -2.87 11.82 -0.73
CA SER A 245 -3.71 11.41 -1.86
C SER A 245 -3.04 10.30 -2.67
N LEU A 246 -1.75 10.44 -2.99
CA LEU A 246 -0.98 9.45 -3.75
C LEU A 246 -0.89 8.10 -3.02
N ILE A 247 -0.63 8.13 -1.71
CA ILE A 247 -0.60 6.93 -0.86
C ILE A 247 -1.99 6.28 -0.85
N ASN A 248 -3.06 7.05 -0.57
CA ASN A 248 -4.43 6.54 -0.56
C ASN A 248 -4.81 5.89 -1.89
N GLU A 249 -4.56 6.58 -3.00
CA GLU A 249 -4.88 6.13 -4.34
C GLU A 249 -4.19 4.80 -4.64
N THR A 250 -2.87 4.73 -4.46
CA THR A 250 -2.12 3.54 -4.86
C THR A 250 -2.43 2.35 -3.98
N ALA A 251 -2.51 2.58 -2.68
CA ALA A 251 -2.74 1.51 -1.73
C ALA A 251 -4.15 0.93 -1.94
N THR A 252 -5.13 1.75 -2.35
CA THR A 252 -6.47 1.26 -2.73
C THR A 252 -6.48 0.57 -4.11
N LYS A 253 -5.71 1.04 -5.11
CA LYS A 253 -5.52 0.34 -6.41
C LYS A 253 -4.92 -1.05 -6.23
N SER A 254 -3.83 -1.15 -5.45
CA SER A 254 -3.15 -2.42 -5.16
C SER A 254 -4.08 -3.41 -4.46
N ARG A 255 -4.84 -2.94 -3.46
CA ARG A 255 -5.86 -3.77 -2.78
C ARG A 255 -6.94 -4.23 -3.75
N ALA A 256 -7.47 -3.34 -4.60
CA ALA A 256 -8.48 -3.70 -5.58
C ALA A 256 -7.97 -4.77 -6.55
N MET A 257 -6.74 -4.64 -7.04
CA MET A 257 -6.13 -5.63 -7.92
C MET A 257 -5.85 -6.98 -7.23
N SER A 258 -5.42 -6.97 -5.97
CA SER A 258 -5.23 -8.18 -5.18
C SER A 258 -6.55 -8.96 -5.02
N LEU A 259 -7.62 -8.27 -4.63
CA LEU A 259 -8.96 -8.85 -4.52
C LEU A 259 -9.48 -9.36 -5.87
N VAL A 260 -9.30 -8.57 -6.94
CA VAL A 260 -9.62 -8.99 -8.31
C VAL A 260 -8.88 -10.27 -8.67
N ASN A 261 -7.58 -10.37 -8.44
CA ASN A 261 -6.80 -11.57 -8.77
C ASN A 261 -7.30 -12.82 -8.03
N SER A 262 -7.75 -12.69 -6.78
CA SER A 262 -8.39 -13.77 -6.03
C SER A 262 -9.71 -14.21 -6.70
N ILE A 263 -10.55 -13.25 -7.11
CA ILE A 263 -11.79 -13.51 -7.83
C ILE A 263 -11.51 -14.18 -9.19
N ILE A 264 -10.51 -13.70 -9.93
CA ILE A 264 -10.06 -14.30 -11.20
C ILE A 264 -9.68 -15.77 -10.99
N LYS A 265 -8.88 -16.07 -9.96
CA LYS A 265 -8.47 -17.44 -9.64
C LYS A 265 -9.68 -18.35 -9.39
N SER A 266 -10.65 -17.87 -8.60
CA SER A 266 -11.90 -18.58 -8.33
C SER A 266 -12.72 -18.81 -9.60
N ARG A 267 -12.88 -17.77 -10.44
CA ARG A 267 -13.64 -17.85 -11.70
C ARG A 267 -12.97 -18.75 -12.74
N ARG A 268 -11.64 -18.74 -12.84
CA ARG A 268 -10.90 -19.70 -13.68
C ARG A 268 -11.10 -21.14 -13.25
N ALA A 269 -11.07 -21.41 -11.94
CA ALA A 269 -11.33 -22.75 -11.41
C ALA A 269 -12.77 -23.22 -11.65
N LYS A 270 -13.73 -22.28 -11.75
CA LYS A 270 -15.09 -22.59 -12.22
C LYS A 270 -15.09 -22.86 -13.72
N ALA A 271 -14.49 -21.98 -14.52
CA ALA A 271 -14.40 -22.11 -15.97
C ALA A 271 -13.79 -23.45 -16.41
N SER A 272 -12.75 -23.92 -15.73
CA SER A 272 -12.10 -25.21 -16.03
C SER A 272 -12.99 -26.43 -15.75
N LYS A 273 -14.07 -26.28 -14.98
CA LYS A 273 -15.01 -27.36 -14.61
C LYS A 273 -16.33 -27.29 -15.40
N MET A 274 -16.52 -26.25 -16.22
CA MET A 274 -17.74 -26.07 -17.00
C MET A 274 -17.80 -27.09 -18.14
N SER A 275 -19.00 -27.62 -18.41
CA SER A 275 -19.22 -28.56 -19.51
C SER A 275 -19.34 -27.81 -20.84
N ILE A 276 -18.21 -27.45 -21.43
CA ILE A 276 -18.13 -26.79 -22.75
C ILE A 276 -17.99 -27.86 -23.84
N ASN A 277 -18.92 -27.85 -24.79
CA ASN A 277 -18.99 -28.79 -25.91
C ASN A 277 -19.30 -28.03 -27.22
N VAL A 278 -18.43 -27.07 -27.56
CA VAL A 278 -18.46 -26.32 -28.83
C VAL A 278 -18.00 -27.20 -29.98
N PHE A 279 -16.94 -27.97 -29.75
CA PHE A 279 -16.42 -28.95 -30.70
C PHE A 279 -16.76 -30.36 -30.21
N GLU A 280 -17.07 -31.26 -31.15
CA GLU A 280 -17.27 -32.66 -30.82
C GLU A 280 -15.96 -33.26 -30.28
N LYS A 281 -16.04 -34.05 -29.21
CA LYS A 281 -14.88 -34.69 -28.59
C LYS A 281 -14.58 -36.02 -29.27
N ASP A 282 -13.32 -36.42 -29.28
CA ASP A 282 -12.83 -37.70 -29.82
C ASP A 282 -11.89 -38.38 -28.82
N CYS A 283 -10.88 -39.11 -29.29
CA CYS A 283 -9.91 -39.81 -28.45
C CYS A 283 -8.94 -38.89 -27.69
N TYR A 284 -8.90 -37.58 -27.99
CA TYR A 284 -8.00 -36.65 -27.32
C TYR A 284 -8.53 -36.17 -25.95
N THR A 285 -7.61 -35.67 -25.13
CA THR A 285 -7.98 -34.95 -23.90
C THR A 285 -8.31 -33.50 -24.22
N TYR A 286 -9.52 -33.07 -23.84
CA TYR A 286 -10.00 -31.72 -24.08
C TYR A 286 -9.91 -30.85 -22.84
N GLU A 287 -9.57 -29.58 -23.04
CA GLU A 287 -9.54 -28.55 -22.02
C GLU A 287 -10.38 -27.34 -22.47
N ASN A 288 -10.89 -26.58 -21.50
CA ASN A 288 -11.60 -25.34 -21.79
C ASN A 288 -10.57 -24.22 -22.02
N ALA A 289 -10.53 -23.71 -23.24
CA ALA A 289 -9.71 -22.58 -23.64
C ALA A 289 -10.52 -21.28 -23.63
N HIS A 290 -9.92 -20.20 -23.13
CA HIS A 290 -10.50 -18.86 -23.19
C HIS A 290 -10.27 -18.24 -24.56
N ILE A 291 -11.32 -17.86 -25.28
CA ILE A 291 -11.21 -17.12 -26.54
C ILE A 291 -10.54 -15.77 -26.29
N TYR A 292 -11.14 -14.93 -25.45
CA TYR A 292 -10.54 -13.68 -24.98
C TYR A 292 -9.69 -13.94 -23.75
N ASP A 293 -8.38 -13.69 -23.90
CA ASP A 293 -7.38 -14.06 -22.91
C ASP A 293 -7.67 -13.50 -21.52
N VAL A 294 -7.46 -14.34 -20.49
CA VAL A 294 -7.49 -13.87 -19.09
C VAL A 294 -6.45 -12.76 -18.85
N GLN A 295 -5.31 -12.79 -19.55
CA GLN A 295 -4.33 -11.71 -19.48
C GLN A 295 -4.90 -10.38 -19.99
N ALA A 296 -5.65 -10.39 -21.08
CA ALA A 296 -6.29 -9.21 -21.63
C ALA A 296 -7.38 -8.67 -20.68
N ILE A 297 -8.18 -9.58 -20.10
CA ILE A 297 -9.18 -9.25 -19.08
C ILE A 297 -8.51 -8.60 -17.85
N LYS A 298 -7.38 -9.13 -17.38
CA LYS A 298 -6.59 -8.53 -16.28
C LYS A 298 -6.14 -7.10 -16.60
N GLN A 299 -5.65 -6.87 -17.82
CA GLN A 299 -5.25 -5.51 -18.24
C GLN A 299 -6.45 -4.56 -18.28
N ARG A 300 -7.60 -5.01 -18.79
CA ARG A 300 -8.85 -4.23 -18.79
C ARG A 300 -9.29 -3.87 -17.38
N LEU A 301 -9.26 -4.82 -16.45
CA LEU A 301 -9.59 -4.60 -15.03
C LEU A 301 -8.64 -3.60 -14.38
N SER A 302 -7.34 -3.70 -14.65
CA SER A 302 -6.35 -2.73 -14.16
C SER A 302 -6.65 -1.31 -14.65
N LYS A 303 -7.06 -1.13 -15.91
CA LYS A 303 -7.46 0.17 -16.46
C LYS A 303 -8.75 0.70 -15.81
N ILE A 304 -9.76 -0.14 -15.63
CA ILE A 304 -11.02 0.24 -14.95
C ILE A 304 -10.73 0.70 -13.52
N ILE A 305 -9.91 -0.06 -12.79
CA ILE A 305 -9.51 0.28 -11.43
C ILE A 305 -8.77 1.61 -11.42
N ALA A 306 -7.76 1.79 -12.30
CA ALA A 306 -7.00 3.03 -12.38
C ALA A 306 -7.90 4.25 -12.66
N ASN A 307 -8.82 4.15 -13.61
CA ASN A 307 -9.72 5.24 -13.99
C ASN A 307 -10.79 5.55 -12.93
N SER A 308 -11.17 4.56 -12.12
CA SER A 308 -12.19 4.73 -11.07
C SER A 308 -11.70 5.54 -9.87
N PHE A 309 -10.39 5.75 -9.74
CA PHE A 309 -9.79 6.52 -8.62
C PHE A 309 -9.80 8.03 -8.79
N ASN A 310 -10.13 8.54 -9.97
CA ASN A 310 -10.28 9.98 -10.15
C ASN A 310 -11.44 10.55 -9.30
N ASP A 311 -12.30 9.71 -8.73
CA ASP A 311 -13.26 10.05 -7.69
C ASP A 311 -12.70 9.76 -6.28
N ILE A 312 -12.42 10.82 -5.51
CA ILE A 312 -11.78 10.81 -4.18
C ILE A 312 -12.47 9.91 -3.12
N ASN A 313 -13.70 9.43 -3.38
CA ASN A 313 -14.54 8.74 -2.39
C ASN A 313 -14.78 7.24 -2.64
N LYS A 314 -14.11 6.62 -3.62
CA LYS A 314 -14.35 5.19 -3.94
C LYS A 314 -13.39 4.25 -3.21
N THR A 315 -13.93 3.32 -2.42
CA THR A 315 -13.16 2.23 -1.81
C THR A 315 -12.87 1.11 -2.82
N ALA A 316 -11.87 0.25 -2.54
CA ALA A 316 -11.56 -0.91 -3.38
C ALA A 316 -12.79 -1.80 -3.64
N GLU A 317 -13.62 -2.03 -2.61
CA GLU A 317 -14.84 -2.83 -2.74
C GLU A 317 -15.89 -2.18 -3.63
N MET A 318 -16.07 -0.86 -3.53
CA MET A 318 -16.98 -0.12 -4.40
C MET A 318 -16.54 -0.19 -5.86
N ILE A 319 -15.24 -0.09 -6.12
CA ILE A 319 -14.67 -0.22 -7.48
C ILE A 319 -14.91 -1.62 -8.02
N ILE A 320 -14.68 -2.66 -7.22
CA ILE A 320 -14.91 -4.05 -7.63
C ILE A 320 -16.39 -4.29 -7.92
N LYS A 321 -17.31 -3.76 -7.09
CA LYS A 321 -18.76 -3.89 -7.29
C LYS A 321 -19.30 -3.03 -8.44
N SER A 322 -18.48 -2.18 -9.06
CA SER A 322 -18.91 -1.40 -10.22
C SER A 322 -19.31 -2.31 -11.39
N LYS A 323 -20.33 -1.88 -12.14
CA LYS A 323 -20.85 -2.61 -13.31
C LYS A 323 -19.74 -2.95 -14.31
N GLN A 324 -18.84 -2.00 -14.59
CA GLN A 324 -17.73 -2.20 -15.52
C GLN A 324 -16.76 -3.30 -15.06
N CYS A 325 -16.42 -3.31 -13.77
CA CYS A 325 -15.52 -4.31 -13.19
C CYS A 325 -16.18 -5.69 -13.15
N GLN A 326 -17.44 -5.78 -12.71
CA GLN A 326 -18.20 -7.03 -12.71
C GLN A 326 -18.34 -7.62 -14.12
N ASN A 327 -18.72 -6.80 -15.11
CA ASN A 327 -18.82 -7.25 -16.50
C ASN A 327 -17.50 -7.86 -17.02
N ALA A 328 -16.36 -7.24 -16.72
CA ALA A 328 -15.06 -7.76 -17.14
C ALA A 328 -14.68 -9.05 -16.38
N LEU A 329 -15.03 -9.16 -15.09
CA LEU A 329 -14.84 -10.39 -14.33
C LEU A 329 -15.74 -11.52 -14.86
N ASP A 330 -16.98 -11.22 -15.25
CA ASP A 330 -17.99 -12.16 -15.75
C ASP A 330 -17.52 -12.85 -17.04
N SER A 331 -16.73 -12.16 -17.86
CA SER A 331 -16.11 -12.75 -19.06
C SER A 331 -15.18 -13.93 -18.77
N ILE A 332 -14.68 -14.11 -17.55
CA ILE A 332 -13.72 -15.18 -17.22
C ILE A 332 -14.40 -16.55 -17.12
N ASN A 333 -15.68 -16.58 -16.73
CA ASN A 333 -16.45 -17.82 -16.57
C ASN A 333 -17.73 -17.78 -17.40
N ASP A 334 -17.71 -17.02 -18.49
CA ASP A 334 -18.75 -16.96 -19.49
C ASP A 334 -18.57 -18.12 -20.48
N GLU A 335 -19.61 -18.94 -20.66
CA GLU A 335 -19.63 -20.05 -21.62
C GLU A 335 -19.31 -19.62 -23.05
N ASN A 336 -19.68 -18.37 -23.41
CA ASN A 336 -19.43 -17.85 -24.74
C ASN A 336 -17.96 -17.46 -24.95
N ASN A 337 -17.21 -17.21 -23.88
CA ASN A 337 -15.77 -16.97 -23.93
C ASN A 337 -14.95 -18.27 -23.89
N LEU A 338 -15.61 -19.43 -23.84
CA LEU A 338 -14.95 -20.73 -23.73
C LEU A 338 -15.21 -21.58 -24.97
N ILE A 339 -14.17 -22.31 -25.39
CA ILE A 339 -14.22 -23.38 -26.38
C ILE A 339 -13.46 -24.59 -25.81
N ASN A 340 -13.90 -25.81 -26.13
CA ASN A 340 -13.17 -27.02 -25.72
C ASN A 340 -12.19 -27.41 -26.82
N LEU A 341 -10.89 -27.36 -26.54
CA LEU A 341 -9.85 -27.74 -27.50
C LEU A 341 -9.11 -28.98 -27.02
N PRO A 342 -8.63 -29.87 -27.92
CA PRO A 342 -7.61 -30.84 -27.58
C PRO A 342 -6.41 -30.14 -26.94
N LYS A 343 -5.79 -30.75 -25.92
CA LYS A 343 -4.72 -30.10 -25.14
C LYS A 343 -3.60 -29.48 -25.99
N GLN A 344 -3.16 -30.18 -27.04
CA GLN A 344 -2.11 -29.68 -27.93
C GLN A 344 -2.58 -28.48 -28.78
N VAL A 345 -3.83 -28.51 -29.24
CA VAL A 345 -4.46 -27.39 -29.97
C VAL A 345 -4.69 -26.20 -29.06
N HIS A 346 -5.05 -26.43 -27.80
CA HIS A 346 -5.14 -25.40 -26.77
C HIS A 346 -3.79 -24.69 -26.58
N ASP A 347 -2.69 -25.44 -26.44
CA ASP A 347 -1.35 -24.87 -26.30
C ASP A 347 -0.96 -23.99 -27.50
N TRP A 348 -1.31 -24.41 -28.73
CA TRP A 348 -1.07 -23.61 -29.94
C TRP A 348 -1.95 -22.36 -29.99
N PHE A 349 -3.20 -22.47 -29.55
CA PHE A 349 -4.11 -21.34 -29.45
C PHE A 349 -3.59 -20.29 -28.46
N ASP A 350 -3.16 -20.70 -27.27
CA ASP A 350 -2.61 -19.83 -26.23
C ASP A 350 -1.32 -19.12 -26.67
N LYS A 351 -0.49 -19.82 -27.47
CA LYS A 351 0.72 -19.28 -28.12
C LYS A 351 0.40 -18.36 -29.31
N ASN A 352 -0.88 -18.14 -29.63
CA ASN A 352 -1.33 -17.31 -30.74
C ASN A 352 -0.78 -17.79 -32.11
N LYS A 353 -0.62 -19.11 -32.30
CA LYS A 353 -0.25 -19.68 -33.61
C LYS A 353 -1.41 -19.67 -34.61
N PHE A 354 -2.63 -19.67 -34.09
CA PHE A 354 -3.85 -19.49 -34.87
C PHE A 354 -4.89 -18.75 -34.05
N THR A 355 -5.94 -18.29 -34.71
CA THR A 355 -7.12 -17.69 -34.10
C THR A 355 -8.37 -18.04 -34.90
N TYR A 356 -9.52 -17.47 -34.55
CA TYR A 356 -10.75 -17.55 -35.34
C TYR A 356 -11.13 -16.17 -35.86
N ASP A 357 -11.83 -16.12 -36.99
CA ASP A 357 -12.56 -14.94 -37.44
C ASP A 357 -13.97 -14.88 -36.81
N GLN A 358 -14.73 -13.82 -37.10
CA GLN A 358 -16.09 -13.67 -36.56
C GLN A 358 -17.13 -14.60 -37.21
N ASP A 359 -16.77 -15.30 -38.28
CA ASP A 359 -17.55 -16.36 -38.93
C ASP A 359 -17.17 -17.76 -38.39
N GLY A 360 -16.27 -17.80 -37.41
CA GLY A 360 -15.82 -18.99 -36.71
C GLY A 360 -14.80 -19.81 -37.49
N ASN A 361 -14.30 -19.35 -38.63
CA ASN A 361 -13.28 -20.06 -39.41
C ASN A 361 -11.90 -19.84 -38.76
N ILE A 362 -11.08 -20.88 -38.77
CA ILE A 362 -9.70 -20.80 -38.32
C ILE A 362 -8.87 -19.88 -39.22
N PHE A 363 -8.03 -19.06 -38.61
CA PHE A 363 -7.07 -18.20 -39.29
C PHE A 363 -5.67 -18.49 -38.74
N LEU A 364 -4.77 -18.92 -39.63
CA LEU A 364 -3.38 -19.21 -39.29
C LEU A 364 -2.57 -17.93 -39.13
N LEU A 365 -1.81 -17.86 -38.04
CA LEU A 365 -0.88 -16.77 -37.75
C LEU A 365 0.58 -17.22 -37.83
N ASP A 366 0.81 -18.53 -37.74
CA ASP A 366 2.08 -19.20 -37.88
C ASP A 366 2.07 -20.08 -39.14
N ASN A 367 2.86 -19.70 -40.15
CA ASN A 367 2.93 -20.39 -41.45
C ASN A 367 3.55 -21.79 -41.34
N GLU A 368 4.23 -22.11 -40.24
CA GLU A 368 4.80 -23.44 -40.00
C GLU A 368 3.75 -24.43 -39.46
N LEU A 369 2.61 -23.94 -38.97
CA LEU A 369 1.54 -24.78 -38.45
C LEU A 369 0.70 -25.36 -39.59
N LYS A 370 1.04 -26.57 -40.02
CA LYS A 370 0.34 -27.29 -41.07
C LYS A 370 -0.90 -28.01 -40.56
N ILE A 371 -1.99 -27.27 -40.38
CA ILE A 371 -3.25 -27.80 -39.81
C ILE A 371 -3.73 -29.07 -40.55
N ASN A 372 -3.63 -29.09 -41.87
CA ASN A 372 -4.12 -30.20 -42.71
C ASN A 372 -3.34 -31.51 -42.51
N GLU A 373 -2.17 -31.47 -41.87
CA GLU A 373 -1.35 -32.65 -41.54
C GLU A 373 -1.55 -33.09 -40.08
N LEU A 374 -2.41 -32.42 -39.31
CA LEU A 374 -2.59 -32.59 -37.86
C LEU A 374 -4.02 -33.02 -37.51
N TYR A 375 -4.20 -34.32 -37.26
CA TYR A 375 -5.50 -34.91 -36.92
C TYR A 375 -6.20 -34.26 -35.71
N GLU A 376 -5.44 -33.65 -34.79
CA GLU A 376 -6.01 -32.95 -33.64
C GLU A 376 -6.87 -31.74 -34.03
N PHE A 377 -6.73 -31.22 -35.25
CA PHE A 377 -7.48 -30.07 -35.73
C PHE A 377 -8.77 -30.40 -36.47
N ASP A 378 -8.99 -31.65 -36.89
CA ASP A 378 -10.08 -32.02 -37.81
C ASP A 378 -11.45 -31.48 -37.36
N LYS A 379 -11.69 -31.49 -36.04
CA LYS A 379 -12.93 -31.03 -35.41
C LYS A 379 -12.92 -29.57 -34.96
N CYS A 380 -11.79 -28.88 -35.03
CA CYS A 380 -11.58 -27.53 -34.48
C CYS A 380 -11.32 -26.45 -35.54
N THR A 381 -11.38 -26.78 -36.83
CA THR A 381 -11.16 -25.84 -37.95
C THR A 381 -12.26 -24.78 -38.08
N LYS A 382 -13.48 -25.07 -37.63
CA LYS A 382 -14.60 -24.13 -37.69
C LYS A 382 -15.53 -24.25 -36.49
N ILE A 383 -15.74 -23.15 -35.77
CA ILE A 383 -16.74 -23.07 -34.70
C ILE A 383 -18.14 -23.26 -35.33
N PRO A 384 -18.94 -24.26 -34.90
CA PRO A 384 -20.26 -24.47 -35.47
C PRO A 384 -21.18 -23.27 -35.25
N ASN A 385 -21.96 -22.89 -36.27
CA ASN A 385 -22.84 -21.71 -36.25
C ASN A 385 -23.81 -21.70 -35.06
N ILE A 386 -24.31 -22.88 -34.63
CA ILE A 386 -25.19 -23.01 -33.47
C ILE A 386 -24.55 -22.52 -32.16
N TYR A 387 -23.22 -22.50 -32.10
CA TYR A 387 -22.45 -22.02 -30.96
C TYR A 387 -21.79 -20.65 -31.22
N LEU A 388 -21.96 -20.06 -32.40
CA LEU A 388 -21.35 -18.78 -32.78
C LEU A 388 -22.33 -17.61 -32.62
N ASN A 389 -22.74 -17.36 -31.38
CA ASN A 389 -23.59 -16.20 -31.07
C ASN A 389 -22.78 -14.89 -31.03
N GLU A 390 -23.50 -13.76 -31.01
CA GLU A 390 -22.91 -12.41 -31.00
C GLU A 390 -21.90 -12.19 -29.87
N LYS A 391 -22.15 -12.77 -28.69
CA LYS A 391 -21.25 -12.65 -27.54
C LYS A 391 -19.93 -13.38 -27.78
N ARG A 392 -19.97 -14.56 -28.40
CA ARG A 392 -18.76 -15.29 -28.78
C ARG A 392 -17.98 -14.54 -29.86
N LYS A 393 -18.67 -13.99 -30.87
CA LYS A 393 -18.05 -13.15 -31.90
C LYS A 393 -17.38 -11.92 -31.31
N GLU A 394 -17.96 -11.32 -30.27
CA GLU A 394 -17.36 -10.22 -29.51
C GLU A 394 -16.04 -10.67 -28.86
N TYR A 395 -15.99 -11.83 -28.20
CA TYR A 395 -14.76 -12.34 -27.60
C TYR A 395 -13.67 -12.64 -28.63
N ILE A 396 -14.03 -13.18 -29.80
CA ILE A 396 -13.11 -13.39 -30.91
C ILE A 396 -12.52 -12.05 -31.37
N ALA A 397 -13.37 -11.05 -31.62
CA ALA A 397 -12.93 -9.71 -32.02
C ALA A 397 -12.00 -9.07 -30.97
N LEU A 398 -12.35 -9.18 -29.68
CA LEU A 398 -11.54 -8.67 -28.56
C LEU A 398 -10.18 -9.37 -28.48
N ARG A 399 -10.10 -10.69 -28.71
CA ARG A 399 -8.83 -11.43 -28.78
C ARG A 399 -7.96 -10.87 -29.90
N ASN A 400 -8.53 -10.78 -31.11
CA ASN A 400 -7.78 -10.38 -32.29
C ASN A 400 -7.30 -8.93 -32.20
N GLN A 401 -8.11 -8.04 -31.65
CA GLN A 401 -7.69 -6.68 -31.33
C GLN A 401 -6.55 -6.65 -30.30
N PHE A 402 -6.66 -7.43 -29.21
CA PHE A 402 -5.66 -7.48 -28.15
C PHE A 402 -4.31 -8.03 -28.63
N ARG A 403 -4.34 -9.13 -29.39
CA ARG A 403 -3.16 -9.78 -29.95
C ARG A 403 -2.62 -9.10 -31.22
N LYS A 404 -3.35 -8.10 -31.75
CA LYS A 404 -3.06 -7.40 -33.02
C LYS A 404 -3.02 -8.34 -34.23
N ASN A 405 -3.93 -9.30 -34.26
CA ASN A 405 -4.08 -10.23 -35.37
C ASN A 405 -4.74 -9.51 -36.55
N ASN A 406 -4.06 -9.42 -37.70
CA ASN A 406 -4.58 -8.78 -38.91
C ASN A 406 -5.47 -9.74 -39.71
N ILE A 407 -6.74 -9.84 -39.34
CA ILE A 407 -7.68 -10.76 -40.01
C ILE A 407 -8.47 -10.06 -41.14
N TYR A 408 -8.55 -8.72 -41.13
CA TYR A 408 -9.32 -7.93 -42.11
C TYR A 408 -8.53 -7.45 -43.34
N MET A 409 -7.23 -7.75 -43.49
CA MET A 409 -6.38 -7.17 -44.55
C MET A 409 -6.09 -8.06 -45.77
N ILE A 410 -6.75 -9.23 -45.92
CA ILE A 410 -6.54 -10.12 -47.10
C ILE A 410 -7.88 -10.43 -47.81
N LEU A 411 -8.77 -9.45 -47.93
CA LEU A 411 -9.95 -9.54 -48.81
C LEU A 411 -9.92 -8.55 -49.99
N THR A 412 -8.79 -7.87 -50.23
CA THR A 412 -8.63 -6.92 -51.36
C THR A 412 -7.36 -7.11 -52.18
N LYS A 413 -6.70 -8.27 -52.08
CA LYS A 413 -5.65 -8.67 -53.03
C LYS A 413 -6.01 -10.00 -53.67
N GLU A 414 -7.00 -9.95 -54.53
CA GLU A 414 -7.16 -10.82 -55.71
C GLU A 414 -8.47 -10.44 -56.39
N PHE A 415 -8.39 -9.43 -57.28
CA PHE A 415 -9.01 -9.40 -58.61
C PHE A 415 -8.21 -8.43 -59.48
#